data_AF-A0A8T4KTP5-F1
#
_entry.id   AF-A0A8T4KTP5-F1
#
_cell.length_a   1.000
_cell.length_b   1.000
_cell.length_c   1.000
_cell.angle_alpha   90.00
_cell.angle_beta   90.00
_cell.angle_gamma   90.00
#
_symmetry.space_group_name_H-M   'P 1'
#
loop_
_entity.id
_entity.type
_entity.pdbx_description
1 polymer ?
#
loop_
_entity_poly.entity_id
_entity_poly.type
_entity_poly.pdbx_seq_one_letter_code
_entity_poly.pdbx_strand_id
1 'polypeptide(L)'
;MTFRPFFALILAVVLIISLSYPVMAQGADDRSARPVAERIKNLHNEKLDALDEKAKEGLNSLNERALDKVQNLEKRSIEKIAALEKQAARKITSVSKERLDAVSNLDEERLNKLAKLGDARIKEFSQMNEETLREKIDSITVSAVPKERILKARIVPAGSAAGAAERFGIAKQLLASARDRVGERAAELRAIKSQVAACRESNGAECKEVMQKSFDSAKIIVTGSADKGIEALKKAKARIEGSETMDAAGAEAAIAGIDAAIASLESAKSQAESAETAAQLKEAAGAVKSSWRIAEDILKLHIAKAAHAGTGFTIKRLSHAENRLERILAYADGQGIDTSGLDAKVSEFSAAVEKARAKAEESGKKIAEARDAREATLTDGNVTDEEKAALKKLIDESSAMLKEANAAAKEAHAILAEIAKTIMESYKEIKVTESQIVNAEDELPEEIGEPEAVEITG
;
A
#
# COMPACT_ATOMS: atom_id res chain seq x y z
N MET A 1 0.17 -4.06 -34.00
CA MET A 1 -0.61 -4.86 -33.04
C MET A 1 -0.59 -4.17 -31.70
N THR A 2 -1.75 -3.68 -31.30
CA THR A 2 -1.99 -2.64 -30.31
C THR A 2 -2.10 -3.21 -28.90
N PHE A 3 -1.18 -2.82 -28.00
CA PHE A 3 -1.40 -2.94 -26.55
C PHE A 3 -0.71 -1.78 -25.81
N ARG A 4 -1.50 -0.77 -25.52
CA ARG A 4 -1.30 0.35 -24.58
C ARG A 4 -2.71 0.79 -24.15
N PRO A 5 -2.92 1.41 -22.97
CA PRO A 5 -2.53 1.01 -21.62
C PRO A 5 -3.76 1.00 -20.67
N PHE A 6 -3.79 0.12 -19.68
CA PHE A 6 -4.92 -0.07 -18.74
C PHE A 6 -4.96 0.95 -17.57
N PHE A 7 -4.48 2.17 -17.78
CA PHE A 7 -4.51 3.23 -16.78
C PHE A 7 -4.83 4.54 -17.49
N ALA A 8 -6.10 4.95 -17.40
CA ALA A 8 -6.72 6.22 -17.83
C ALA A 8 -8.00 6.00 -18.66
N LEU A 9 -9.01 5.31 -18.12
CA LEU A 9 -10.38 5.42 -18.62
C LEU A 9 -11.42 4.90 -17.60
N ILE A 10 -11.59 5.63 -16.50
CA ILE A 10 -12.87 5.68 -15.77
C ILE A 10 -13.16 7.17 -15.56
N LEU A 11 -13.39 7.85 -16.68
CA LEU A 11 -14.09 9.12 -16.75
C LEU A 11 -14.91 9.04 -18.04
N ALA A 12 -16.23 9.20 -17.92
CA ALA A 12 -17.24 9.22 -18.98
C ALA A 12 -17.74 7.88 -19.55
N VAL A 13 -18.39 7.05 -18.73
CA VAL A 13 -19.64 6.34 -19.13
C VAL A 13 -20.52 6.12 -17.88
N VAL A 14 -21.21 7.16 -17.40
CA VAL A 14 -22.62 7.12 -16.94
C VAL A 14 -23.13 8.58 -17.01
N LEU A 15 -23.43 9.03 -18.22
CA LEU A 15 -24.18 10.27 -18.46
C LEU A 15 -25.30 9.96 -19.45
N ILE A 16 -26.22 9.08 -19.03
CA ILE A 16 -27.62 8.97 -19.45
C ILE A 16 -28.28 8.40 -18.18
N ILE A 17 -28.95 9.19 -17.33
CA ILE A 17 -30.30 9.69 -17.54
C ILE A 17 -30.38 11.15 -17.06
N SER A 18 -30.45 12.06 -18.01
CA SER A 18 -31.18 13.30 -17.86
C SER A 18 -32.67 12.97 -17.74
N LEU A 19 -33.18 12.98 -16.51
CA LEU A 19 -34.57 13.35 -16.26
C LEU A 19 -34.54 14.48 -15.26
N SER A 20 -34.66 15.68 -15.81
CA SER A 20 -35.20 16.84 -15.13
C SER A 20 -36.48 16.43 -14.41
N TYR A 21 -36.41 16.23 -13.10
CA TYR A 21 -37.59 16.31 -12.25
C TYR A 21 -37.61 17.70 -11.63
N PRO A 22 -38.69 18.48 -11.85
CA PRO A 22 -38.85 19.74 -11.16
C PRO A 22 -38.95 19.48 -9.65
N VAL A 23 -38.31 20.37 -8.90
CA VAL A 23 -38.62 20.69 -7.52
C VAL A 23 -40.13 20.69 -7.33
N MET A 24 -40.63 19.73 -6.58
CA MET A 24 -41.94 19.77 -5.93
C MET A 24 -41.68 19.45 -4.46
N ALA A 25 -41.58 20.52 -3.67
CA ALA A 25 -41.77 20.45 -2.24
C ALA A 25 -43.21 19.99 -1.98
N GLN A 26 -43.37 18.79 -1.44
CA GLN A 26 -44.61 18.36 -0.79
C GLN A 26 -44.24 17.40 0.34
N GLY A 27 -44.74 17.74 1.53
CA GLY A 27 -44.31 17.22 2.81
C GLY A 27 -44.27 15.70 2.89
N ALA A 28 -43.13 15.18 3.35
CA ALA A 28 -42.99 13.83 3.83
C ALA A 28 -42.87 13.90 5.35
N ASP A 29 -43.85 13.24 5.99
CA ASP A 29 -44.03 12.95 7.41
C ASP A 29 -42.78 13.09 8.31
N ASP A 30 -42.95 13.92 9.33
CA ASP A 30 -42.13 14.17 10.52
C ASP A 30 -42.08 12.94 11.46
N ARG A 31 -41.68 11.76 10.96
CA ARG A 31 -41.78 10.48 11.70
C ARG A 31 -40.49 9.68 11.90
N SER A 32 -39.29 10.23 11.70
CA SER A 32 -38.05 9.49 12.00
C SER A 32 -37.09 10.16 12.99
N ALA A 33 -37.34 11.39 13.43
CA ALA A 33 -36.51 12.02 14.45
C ALA A 33 -37.25 12.08 15.79
N ARG A 34 -37.10 11.05 16.64
CA ARG A 34 -37.50 11.21 18.06
C ARG A 34 -36.59 12.28 18.68
N PRO A 35 -37.14 13.35 19.29
CA PRO A 35 -36.32 14.35 19.95
C PRO A 35 -35.60 13.74 21.15
N VAL A 36 -34.30 13.55 21.01
CA VAL A 36 -33.21 13.44 21.99
C VAL A 36 -33.58 13.31 23.48
N ALA A 37 -34.28 14.29 24.06
CA ALA A 37 -34.72 14.26 25.45
C ALA A 37 -35.64 13.08 25.79
N GLU A 38 -36.38 12.56 24.81
CA GLU A 38 -37.28 11.42 24.95
C GLU A 38 -36.52 10.09 24.92
N ARG A 39 -35.37 10.00 24.23
CA ARG A 39 -34.53 8.78 24.18
C ARG A 39 -33.83 8.52 25.52
N ILE A 40 -33.25 9.55 26.14
CA ILE A 40 -32.62 9.44 27.47
C ILE A 40 -33.68 9.25 28.56
N LYS A 41 -34.82 9.96 28.50
CA LYS A 41 -35.93 9.78 29.46
C LYS A 41 -36.51 8.37 29.46
N ASN A 42 -36.53 7.69 28.30
CA ASN A 42 -37.05 6.33 28.20
C ASN A 42 -36.09 5.25 28.76
N LEU A 43 -34.82 5.59 29.04
CA LEU A 43 -33.84 4.66 29.61
C LEU A 43 -33.91 4.55 31.14
N HIS A 44 -34.63 5.45 31.85
CA HIS A 44 -34.91 5.38 33.30
C HIS A 44 -33.67 4.97 34.15
N ASN A 45 -32.55 5.67 33.95
CA ASN A 45 -31.29 5.35 34.63
C ASN A 45 -30.84 6.54 35.48
N GLU A 46 -30.90 6.37 36.81
CA GLU A 46 -30.55 7.41 37.80
C GLU A 46 -29.13 7.98 37.58
N LYS A 47 -28.20 7.18 37.05
CA LYS A 47 -26.84 7.64 36.74
C LYS A 47 -26.82 8.64 35.59
N LEU A 48 -27.65 8.43 34.56
CA LEU A 48 -27.75 9.33 33.40
C LEU A 48 -28.45 10.63 33.76
N ASP A 49 -29.47 10.56 34.62
CA ASP A 49 -30.16 11.76 35.12
C ASP A 49 -29.25 12.65 35.97
N ALA A 50 -28.32 12.04 36.71
CA ALA A 50 -27.33 12.71 37.55
C ALA A 50 -26.09 13.25 36.81
N LEU A 51 -26.04 13.14 35.48
CA LEU A 51 -25.02 13.78 34.63
C LEU A 51 -25.32 15.27 34.47
N ASP A 52 -24.27 16.06 34.21
CA ASP A 52 -24.46 17.44 33.78
C ASP A 52 -25.05 17.51 32.36
N GLU A 53 -25.62 18.67 32.01
CA GLU A 53 -26.25 18.87 30.70
C GLU A 53 -25.27 18.72 29.54
N LYS A 54 -23.99 19.04 29.75
CA LYS A 54 -22.95 18.91 28.73
C LYS A 54 -22.66 17.43 28.41
N ALA A 55 -22.61 16.58 29.43
CA ALA A 55 -22.43 15.14 29.28
C ALA A 55 -23.67 14.50 28.65
N LYS A 56 -24.88 14.94 29.00
CA LYS A 56 -26.10 14.50 28.31
C LYS A 56 -26.06 14.89 26.83
N GLU A 57 -25.65 16.12 26.51
CA GLU A 57 -25.44 16.59 25.14
C GLU A 57 -24.42 15.74 24.37
N GLY A 58 -23.30 15.35 25.00
CA GLY A 58 -22.31 14.47 24.40
C GLY A 58 -22.87 13.08 24.05
N LEU A 59 -23.64 12.48 24.96
CA LEU A 59 -24.29 11.18 24.75
C LEU A 59 -25.36 11.20 23.64
N ASN A 60 -25.93 12.37 23.33
CA ASN A 60 -26.93 12.51 22.27
C ASN A 60 -26.38 12.17 20.87
N SER A 61 -25.06 12.20 20.71
CA SER A 61 -24.40 11.81 19.47
C SER A 61 -24.34 10.29 19.23
N LEU A 62 -24.76 9.48 20.21
CA LEU A 62 -24.70 8.02 20.14
C LEU A 62 -26.03 7.42 19.67
N ASN A 63 -25.95 6.30 18.94
CA ASN A 63 -27.11 5.49 18.60
C ASN A 63 -27.66 4.71 19.81
N GLU A 64 -28.86 4.14 19.67
CA GLU A 64 -29.55 3.44 20.77
C GLU A 64 -28.76 2.25 21.33
N ARG A 65 -28.07 1.50 20.45
CA ARG A 65 -27.22 0.37 20.86
C ARG A 65 -26.00 0.83 21.66
N ALA A 66 -25.36 1.93 21.25
CA ALA A 66 -24.22 2.50 21.97
C ALA A 66 -24.66 3.04 23.34
N LEU A 67 -25.80 3.72 23.42
CA LEU A 67 -26.39 4.20 24.67
C LEU A 67 -26.67 3.04 25.65
N ASP A 68 -27.22 1.92 25.16
CA ASP A 68 -27.48 0.74 25.99
C ASP A 68 -26.20 0.14 26.60
N LYS A 69 -25.07 0.20 25.88
CA LYS A 69 -23.78 -0.22 26.43
C LYS A 69 -23.26 0.76 27.48
N VAL A 70 -23.30 2.06 27.19
CA VAL A 70 -22.72 3.11 28.05
C VAL A 70 -23.49 3.26 29.36
N GLN A 71 -24.83 3.12 29.35
CA GLN A 71 -25.65 3.32 30.55
C GLN A 71 -25.34 2.36 31.70
N ASN A 72 -24.67 1.25 31.40
CA ASN A 72 -24.31 0.22 32.36
C ASN A 72 -22.96 0.48 33.05
N LEU A 73 -22.20 1.48 32.61
CA LEU A 73 -20.88 1.81 33.14
C LEU A 73 -20.96 2.58 34.48
N GLU A 74 -19.80 2.82 35.09
CA GLU A 74 -19.66 3.76 36.20
C GLU A 74 -19.82 5.21 35.72
N LYS A 75 -20.40 6.08 36.57
CA LYS A 75 -20.69 7.49 36.24
C LYS A 75 -19.46 8.21 35.67
N ARG A 76 -18.28 8.00 36.27
CA ARG A 76 -17.02 8.62 35.83
C ARG A 76 -16.63 8.20 34.40
N SER A 77 -16.87 6.94 34.03
CA SER A 77 -16.58 6.42 32.70
C SER A 77 -17.57 6.97 31.67
N ILE A 78 -18.84 7.13 32.06
CA ILE A 78 -19.86 7.76 31.21
C ILE A 78 -19.49 9.22 30.91
N GLU A 79 -19.09 9.99 31.93
CA GLU A 79 -18.67 11.39 31.78
C GLU A 79 -17.47 11.52 30.83
N LYS A 80 -16.48 10.62 30.93
CA LYS A 80 -15.33 10.61 30.02
C LYS A 80 -15.75 10.33 28.57
N ILE A 81 -16.58 9.31 28.34
CA ILE A 81 -17.07 8.97 27.00
C ILE A 81 -17.88 10.13 26.42
N ALA A 82 -18.72 10.77 27.23
CA ALA A 82 -19.53 11.91 26.82
C ALA A 82 -18.70 13.16 26.50
N ALA A 83 -17.51 13.30 27.09
CA ALA A 83 -16.60 14.41 26.81
C ALA A 83 -15.83 14.25 25.49
N LEU A 84 -15.78 13.03 24.91
CA LEU A 84 -15.11 12.76 23.64
C LEU A 84 -15.84 13.42 22.46
N GLU A 85 -15.11 13.66 21.38
CA GLU A 85 -15.73 14.03 20.10
C GLU A 85 -16.67 12.91 19.61
N LYS A 86 -17.74 13.29 18.89
CA LYS A 86 -18.80 12.36 18.42
C LYS A 86 -18.25 11.08 17.77
N GLN A 87 -17.26 11.25 16.89
CA GLN A 87 -16.58 10.14 16.22
C GLN A 87 -15.86 9.22 17.21
N ALA A 88 -15.12 9.80 18.16
CA ALA A 88 -14.37 9.05 19.15
C ALA A 88 -15.31 8.29 20.10
N ALA A 89 -16.38 8.94 20.56
CA ALA A 89 -17.41 8.29 21.38
C ALA A 89 -18.06 7.10 20.65
N ARG A 90 -18.40 7.27 19.36
CA ARG A 90 -18.97 6.19 18.53
C ARG A 90 -18.01 4.99 18.42
N LYS A 91 -16.74 5.24 18.08
CA LYS A 91 -15.72 4.19 17.97
C LYS A 91 -15.46 3.48 19.29
N ILE A 92 -15.34 4.22 20.39
CA ILE A 92 -15.10 3.60 21.70
C ILE A 92 -16.29 2.74 22.13
N THR A 93 -17.52 3.11 21.76
CA THR A 93 -18.74 2.37 22.13
C THR A 93 -19.11 1.24 21.15
N SER A 94 -18.35 1.08 20.06
CA SER A 94 -18.54 -0.02 19.09
C SER A 94 -18.17 -1.39 19.69
N VAL A 95 -17.24 -1.44 20.66
CA VAL A 95 -16.79 -2.69 21.30
C VAL A 95 -17.88 -3.34 22.16
N SER A 96 -17.68 -4.60 22.57
CA SER A 96 -18.64 -5.29 23.44
C SER A 96 -18.74 -4.61 24.82
N LYS A 97 -19.84 -4.86 25.52
CA LYS A 97 -20.10 -4.25 26.83
C LYS A 97 -18.98 -4.56 27.84
N GLU A 98 -18.55 -5.82 27.91
CA GLU A 98 -17.49 -6.28 28.82
C GLU A 98 -16.13 -5.64 28.50
N ARG A 99 -15.92 -5.28 27.23
CA ARG A 99 -14.70 -4.65 26.72
C ARG A 99 -14.70 -3.14 26.90
N LEU A 100 -15.88 -2.54 26.95
CA LEU A 100 -16.06 -1.11 27.15
C LEU A 100 -15.62 -0.67 28.56
N ASP A 101 -15.83 -1.51 29.58
CA ASP A 101 -15.34 -1.23 30.94
C ASP A 101 -13.81 -1.07 30.99
N ALA A 102 -13.07 -1.99 30.35
CA ALA A 102 -11.61 -1.95 30.32
C ALA A 102 -11.06 -0.70 29.61
N VAL A 103 -11.69 -0.31 28.49
CA VAL A 103 -11.27 0.86 27.70
C VAL A 103 -11.68 2.17 28.35
N SER A 104 -12.88 2.26 28.93
CA SER A 104 -13.42 3.49 29.51
C SER A 104 -12.70 3.96 30.80
N ASN A 105 -11.92 3.07 31.42
CA ASN A 105 -11.07 3.41 32.57
C ASN A 105 -9.85 4.26 32.19
N LEU A 106 -9.47 4.29 30.91
CA LEU A 106 -8.39 5.14 30.41
C LEU A 106 -8.68 6.62 30.61
N ASP A 107 -7.63 7.44 30.65
CA ASP A 107 -7.75 8.90 30.61
C ASP A 107 -8.13 9.38 29.20
N GLU A 108 -8.54 10.64 29.11
CA GLU A 108 -9.05 11.25 27.87
C GLU A 108 -8.01 11.27 26.74
N GLU A 109 -6.72 11.45 27.07
CA GLU A 109 -5.65 11.45 26.06
C GLU A 109 -5.52 10.06 25.41
N ARG A 110 -5.50 9.01 26.23
CA ARG A 110 -5.43 7.62 25.75
C ARG A 110 -6.68 7.20 24.99
N LEU A 111 -7.87 7.63 25.44
CA LEU A 111 -9.13 7.40 24.71
C LEU A 111 -9.12 8.05 23.34
N ASN A 112 -8.61 9.29 23.24
CA ASN A 112 -8.46 9.99 21.97
C ASN A 112 -7.46 9.28 21.05
N LYS A 113 -6.31 8.81 21.55
CA LYS A 113 -5.36 8.00 20.75
C LYS A 113 -6.01 6.72 20.24
N LEU A 114 -6.72 6.00 21.12
CA LEU A 114 -7.41 4.76 20.77
C LEU A 114 -8.49 4.98 19.71
N ALA A 115 -9.25 6.08 19.81
CA ALA A 115 -10.25 6.45 18.82
C ALA A 115 -9.69 6.80 17.43
N LYS A 116 -8.40 7.17 17.32
CA LYS A 116 -7.75 7.35 16.01
C LYS A 116 -7.42 6.01 15.35
N LEU A 117 -7.40 4.89 16.08
CA LEU A 117 -7.19 3.55 15.53
C LEU A 117 -8.42 3.01 14.79
N GLY A 118 -8.21 1.97 14.00
CA GLY A 118 -9.28 1.23 13.37
C GLY A 118 -10.05 0.33 14.35
N ASP A 119 -11.31 0.06 14.05
CA ASP A 119 -12.23 -0.70 14.91
C ASP A 119 -11.69 -2.09 15.30
N ALA A 120 -11.00 -2.78 14.39
CA ALA A 120 -10.35 -4.06 14.63
C ALA A 120 -9.20 -3.96 15.66
N ARG A 121 -8.38 -2.90 15.59
CA ARG A 121 -7.35 -2.62 16.59
C ARG A 121 -7.97 -2.27 17.94
N ILE A 122 -9.01 -1.45 17.98
CA ILE A 122 -9.72 -1.12 19.23
C ILE A 122 -10.25 -2.41 19.89
N LYS A 123 -10.83 -3.32 19.09
CA LYS A 123 -11.28 -4.64 19.54
C LYS A 123 -10.14 -5.50 20.08
N GLU A 124 -8.98 -5.54 19.43
CA GLU A 124 -7.79 -6.26 19.92
C GLU A 124 -7.31 -5.69 21.27
N PHE A 125 -7.18 -4.37 21.36
CA PHE A 125 -6.70 -3.66 22.55
C PHE A 125 -7.61 -3.90 23.76
N SER A 126 -8.93 -3.93 23.52
CA SER A 126 -9.91 -4.21 24.58
C SER A 126 -9.87 -5.64 25.14
N GLN A 127 -9.11 -6.55 24.51
CA GLN A 127 -8.89 -7.92 25.01
C GLN A 127 -7.63 -8.03 25.88
N MET A 128 -6.82 -6.98 25.95
CA MET A 128 -5.59 -6.96 26.73
C MET A 128 -5.87 -6.57 28.19
N ASN A 129 -4.96 -6.91 29.09
CA ASN A 129 -5.01 -6.41 30.46
C ASN A 129 -4.72 -4.89 30.48
N GLU A 130 -5.11 -4.21 31.56
CA GLU A 130 -5.00 -2.75 31.68
C GLU A 130 -3.55 -2.23 31.56
N GLU A 131 -2.57 -2.97 32.08
CA GLU A 131 -1.16 -2.58 32.08
C GLU A 131 -0.57 -2.64 30.66
N THR A 132 -0.73 -3.77 29.98
CA THR A 132 -0.32 -3.97 28.58
C THR A 132 -1.09 -3.05 27.63
N LEU A 133 -2.37 -2.79 27.91
CA LEU A 133 -3.17 -1.83 27.15
C LEU A 133 -2.56 -0.42 27.21
N ARG A 134 -2.20 0.04 28.41
CA ARG A 134 -1.56 1.35 28.60
C ARG A 134 -0.21 1.41 27.90
N GLU A 135 0.63 0.40 28.08
CA GLU A 135 1.95 0.33 27.45
C GLU A 135 1.84 0.38 25.92
N LYS A 136 0.93 -0.39 25.33
CA LYS A 136 0.70 -0.37 23.88
C LYS A 136 0.09 0.93 23.38
N ILE A 137 -0.79 1.60 24.14
CA ILE A 137 -1.31 2.90 23.72
C ILE A 137 -0.23 3.97 23.81
N ASP A 138 0.63 3.90 24.82
CA ASP A 138 1.69 4.87 25.04
C ASP A 138 2.81 4.73 23.99
N SER A 139 2.97 3.55 23.38
CA SER A 139 3.88 3.36 22.23
C SER A 139 3.33 3.91 20.91
N ILE A 140 2.04 4.22 20.83
CA ILE A 140 1.42 4.77 19.63
C ILE A 140 1.72 6.26 19.53
N THR A 141 2.32 6.63 18.40
CA THR A 141 2.53 8.02 18.02
C THR A 141 1.48 8.44 17.00
N VAL A 142 0.81 9.55 17.29
CA VAL A 142 -0.14 10.21 16.39
C VAL A 142 0.46 11.54 15.98
N SER A 143 0.72 11.73 14.68
CA SER A 143 1.34 12.94 14.15
C SER A 143 0.46 13.59 13.09
N ALA A 144 0.26 14.91 13.18
CA ALA A 144 -0.43 15.66 12.13
C ALA A 144 0.45 15.74 10.88
N VAL A 145 -0.13 15.46 9.72
CA VAL A 145 0.54 15.48 8.43
C VAL A 145 -0.26 16.31 7.43
N PRO A 146 0.39 16.99 6.46
CA PRO A 146 -0.33 17.63 5.36
C PRO A 146 -1.16 16.61 4.57
N LYS A 147 -2.33 17.02 4.04
CA LYS A 147 -3.23 16.13 3.29
C LYS A 147 -2.53 15.45 2.12
N GLU A 148 -1.66 16.18 1.42
CA GLU A 148 -0.90 15.68 0.28
C GLU A 148 0.05 14.56 0.69
N ARG A 149 0.56 14.60 1.93
CA ARG A 149 1.48 13.60 2.48
C ARG A 149 0.80 12.31 2.92
N ILE A 150 -0.54 12.29 3.05
CA ILE A 150 -1.31 11.05 3.20
C ILE A 150 -1.25 10.23 1.91
N LEU A 151 -1.29 10.91 0.76
CA LEU A 151 -1.33 10.27 -0.56
C LEU A 151 0.07 10.02 -1.12
N LYS A 152 1.07 10.79 -0.69
CA LYS A 152 2.41 10.83 -1.30
C LYS A 152 3.52 10.95 -0.25
N ALA A 153 4.55 10.10 -0.34
CA ALA A 153 5.78 10.21 0.44
C ALA A 153 6.65 11.39 -0.03
N ARG A 154 6.58 11.74 -1.32
CA ARG A 154 7.31 12.86 -1.91
C ARG A 154 6.55 13.43 -3.10
N ILE A 155 6.82 14.68 -3.44
CA ILE A 155 6.26 15.33 -4.61
C ILE A 155 7.20 15.07 -5.79
N VAL A 156 6.69 14.38 -6.82
CA VAL A 156 7.41 14.24 -8.09
C VAL A 156 6.79 15.22 -9.09
N PRO A 157 7.56 16.19 -9.63
CA PRO A 157 7.03 17.13 -10.61
C PRO A 157 6.40 16.39 -11.80
N ALA A 158 5.26 16.87 -12.31
CA ALA A 158 4.51 16.20 -13.38
C ALA A 158 5.36 15.93 -14.63
N GLY A 159 6.24 16.88 -15.02
CA GLY A 159 7.20 16.68 -16.12
C GLY A 159 8.21 15.55 -15.85
N SER A 160 8.69 15.43 -14.61
CA SER A 160 9.57 14.35 -14.19
C SER A 160 8.86 12.98 -14.18
N ALA A 161 7.61 12.93 -13.71
CA ALA A 161 6.79 11.72 -13.73
C ALA A 161 6.49 11.25 -15.17
N ALA A 162 6.13 12.17 -16.06
CA ALA A 162 5.91 11.87 -17.48
C ALA A 162 7.19 11.36 -18.15
N GLY A 163 8.33 12.03 -17.91
CA GLY A 163 9.62 11.59 -18.42
C GLY A 163 10.03 10.21 -17.88
N ALA A 164 9.74 9.93 -16.60
CA ALA A 164 9.97 8.61 -16.01
C ALA A 164 9.09 7.53 -16.66
N ALA A 165 7.82 7.81 -16.93
CA ALA A 165 6.91 6.90 -17.62
C ALA A 165 7.36 6.62 -19.07
N GLU A 166 7.85 7.63 -19.77
CA GLU A 166 8.43 7.48 -21.10
C GLU A 166 9.68 6.59 -21.07
N ARG A 167 10.65 6.91 -20.19
CA ARG A 167 11.86 6.10 -19.99
C ARG A 167 11.53 4.65 -19.65
N PHE A 168 10.52 4.42 -18.81
CA PHE A 168 10.02 3.08 -18.50
C PHE A 168 9.53 2.35 -19.75
N GLY A 169 8.74 3.04 -20.59
CA GLY A 169 8.23 2.50 -21.85
C GLY A 169 9.34 2.11 -22.82
N ILE A 170 10.33 2.99 -23.00
CA ILE A 170 11.51 2.76 -23.84
C ILE A 170 12.32 1.57 -23.32
N ALA A 171 12.68 1.57 -22.03
CA ALA A 171 13.45 0.49 -21.41
C ALA A 171 12.72 -0.87 -21.52
N LYS A 172 11.39 -0.88 -21.42
CA LYS A 172 10.58 -2.09 -21.63
C LYS A 172 10.70 -2.62 -23.07
N GLN A 173 10.69 -1.75 -24.07
CA GLN A 173 10.84 -2.14 -25.48
C GLN A 173 12.25 -2.64 -25.75
N LEU A 174 13.28 -1.90 -25.32
CA LEU A 174 14.68 -2.28 -25.51
C LEU A 174 15.01 -3.61 -24.82
N LEU A 175 14.47 -3.84 -23.61
CA LEU A 175 14.59 -5.12 -22.92
C LEU A 175 13.98 -6.28 -23.73
N ALA A 176 12.83 -6.07 -24.37
CA ALA A 176 12.21 -7.09 -25.22
C ALA A 176 13.08 -7.37 -26.46
N SER A 177 13.52 -6.33 -27.16
CA SER A 177 14.40 -6.47 -28.33
C SER A 177 15.74 -7.15 -27.97
N ALA A 178 16.33 -6.82 -26.83
CA ALA A 178 17.54 -7.49 -26.34
C ALA A 178 17.29 -8.97 -26.03
N ARG A 179 16.10 -9.32 -25.52
CA ARG A 179 15.68 -10.72 -25.30
C ARG A 179 15.64 -11.52 -26.59
N ASP A 180 14.97 -10.97 -27.60
CA ASP A 180 14.79 -11.62 -28.89
C ASP A 180 16.14 -11.82 -29.59
N ARG A 181 16.95 -10.76 -29.68
CA ARG A 181 18.29 -10.81 -30.31
C ARG A 181 19.20 -11.87 -29.70
N VAL A 182 19.24 -11.98 -28.38
CA VAL A 182 20.03 -13.03 -27.71
C VAL A 182 19.41 -14.42 -27.90
N GLY A 183 18.08 -14.52 -27.93
CA GLY A 183 17.38 -15.78 -28.19
C GLY A 183 17.71 -16.35 -29.56
N GLU A 184 17.64 -15.52 -30.60
CA GLU A 184 17.99 -15.85 -31.99
C GLU A 184 19.45 -16.30 -32.10
N ARG A 185 20.40 -15.49 -31.62
CA ARG A 185 21.83 -15.84 -31.68
C ARG A 185 22.19 -17.07 -30.87
N ALA A 186 21.53 -17.31 -29.74
CA ALA A 186 21.69 -18.53 -28.98
C ALA A 186 21.19 -19.77 -29.73
N ALA A 187 20.11 -19.65 -30.52
CA ALA A 187 19.63 -20.72 -31.37
C ALA A 187 20.63 -21.02 -32.51
N GLU A 188 21.14 -20.00 -33.18
CA GLU A 188 22.18 -20.13 -34.21
C GLU A 188 23.45 -20.80 -33.66
N LEU A 189 23.94 -20.36 -32.51
CA LEU A 189 25.13 -20.95 -31.88
C LEU A 189 24.91 -22.43 -31.51
N ARG A 190 23.70 -22.81 -31.07
CA ARG A 190 23.36 -24.21 -30.83
C ARG A 190 23.35 -25.03 -32.12
N ALA A 191 22.86 -24.47 -33.23
CA ALA A 191 22.78 -25.16 -34.51
C ALA A 191 24.16 -25.48 -35.11
N ILE A 192 25.15 -24.58 -34.92
CA ILE A 192 26.51 -24.78 -35.44
C ILE A 192 27.45 -25.51 -34.47
N LYS A 193 26.98 -25.88 -33.27
CA LYS A 193 27.82 -26.43 -32.20
C LYS A 193 28.57 -27.71 -32.59
N SER A 194 27.92 -28.62 -33.32
CA SER A 194 28.55 -29.86 -33.80
C SER A 194 29.63 -29.59 -34.86
N GLN A 195 29.39 -28.62 -35.75
CA GLN A 195 30.35 -28.19 -36.78
C GLN A 195 31.59 -27.55 -36.14
N VAL A 196 31.40 -26.69 -35.14
CA VAL A 196 32.48 -26.12 -34.34
C VAL A 196 33.33 -27.20 -33.67
N ALA A 197 32.69 -28.26 -33.15
CA ALA A 197 33.42 -29.38 -32.54
C ALA A 197 34.26 -30.15 -33.56
N ALA A 198 33.73 -30.40 -34.75
CA ALA A 198 34.44 -31.06 -35.85
C ALA A 198 35.61 -30.22 -36.40
N CYS A 199 35.52 -28.89 -36.31
CA CYS A 199 36.53 -27.96 -36.80
C CYS A 199 37.65 -27.62 -35.81
N ARG A 200 37.70 -28.23 -34.62
CA ARG A 200 38.71 -27.91 -33.58
C ARG A 200 40.16 -28.12 -34.00
N GLU A 201 40.41 -29.09 -34.86
CA GLU A 201 41.77 -29.47 -35.30
C GLU A 201 42.00 -29.21 -36.80
N SER A 202 41.03 -28.60 -37.50
CA SER A 202 41.07 -28.38 -38.94
C SER A 202 41.22 -26.89 -39.28
N ASN A 203 42.17 -26.58 -40.15
CA ASN A 203 42.48 -25.22 -40.61
C ASN A 203 41.89 -24.88 -41.99
N GLY A 204 40.94 -25.68 -42.48
CA GLY A 204 40.24 -25.43 -43.74
C GLY A 204 39.43 -24.13 -43.75
N ALA A 205 39.20 -23.55 -44.93
CA ALA A 205 38.48 -22.28 -45.08
C ALA A 205 37.06 -22.33 -44.48
N GLU A 206 36.33 -23.44 -44.69
CA GLU A 206 35.01 -23.68 -44.10
C GLU A 206 35.06 -23.71 -42.56
N CYS A 207 36.10 -24.34 -41.99
CA CYS A 207 36.27 -24.37 -40.53
C CYS A 207 36.62 -23.00 -39.95
N LYS A 208 37.40 -22.18 -40.65
CA LYS A 208 37.64 -20.78 -40.24
C LYS A 208 36.34 -19.97 -40.23
N GLU A 209 35.48 -20.15 -41.23
CA GLU A 209 34.19 -19.47 -41.29
C GLU A 209 33.24 -19.89 -40.17
N VAL A 210 33.13 -21.20 -39.90
CA VAL A 210 32.31 -21.73 -38.80
C VAL A 210 32.82 -21.23 -37.43
N MET A 211 34.14 -21.20 -37.23
CA MET A 211 34.75 -20.69 -36.00
C MET A 211 34.50 -19.18 -35.82
N GLN A 212 34.58 -18.39 -36.89
CA GLN A 212 34.28 -16.96 -36.85
C GLN A 212 32.80 -16.70 -36.54
N LYS A 213 31.88 -17.40 -37.22
CA LYS A 213 30.43 -17.31 -36.94
C LYS A 213 30.09 -17.67 -35.50
N SER A 214 30.76 -18.67 -34.95
CA SER A 214 30.63 -19.07 -33.55
C SER A 214 31.10 -17.97 -32.60
N PHE A 215 32.27 -17.37 -32.88
CA PHE A 215 32.80 -16.26 -32.10
C PHE A 215 31.89 -15.03 -32.13
N ASP A 216 31.43 -14.61 -33.31
CA ASP A 216 30.55 -13.45 -33.48
C ASP A 216 29.20 -13.67 -32.77
N SER A 217 28.63 -14.87 -32.89
CA SER A 217 27.40 -15.25 -32.20
C SER A 217 27.58 -15.20 -30.68
N ALA A 218 28.68 -15.75 -30.15
CA ALA A 218 28.99 -15.70 -28.74
C ALA A 218 29.18 -14.27 -28.24
N LYS A 219 29.84 -13.40 -29.04
CA LYS A 219 30.03 -11.99 -28.71
C LYS A 219 28.70 -11.25 -28.59
N ILE A 220 27.78 -11.44 -29.54
CA ILE A 220 26.43 -10.84 -29.49
C ILE A 220 25.62 -11.38 -28.30
N ILE A 221 25.76 -12.66 -27.96
CA ILE A 221 25.07 -13.25 -26.79
C ILE A 221 25.56 -12.59 -25.50
N VAL A 222 26.87 -12.40 -25.33
CA VAL A 222 27.46 -11.79 -24.12
C VAL A 222 27.05 -10.32 -24.00
N THR A 223 27.26 -9.52 -25.05
CA THR A 223 26.90 -8.09 -25.04
C THR A 223 25.40 -7.89 -24.92
N GLY A 224 24.61 -8.72 -25.62
CA GLY A 224 23.15 -8.69 -25.52
C GLY A 224 22.64 -9.13 -24.14
N SER A 225 23.36 -10.00 -23.42
CA SER A 225 23.02 -10.36 -22.04
C SER A 225 23.27 -9.19 -21.08
N ALA A 226 24.36 -8.45 -21.26
CA ALA A 226 24.59 -7.21 -20.53
C ALA A 226 23.49 -6.17 -20.82
N ASP A 227 23.11 -6.00 -22.09
CA ASP A 227 22.01 -5.10 -22.50
C ASP A 227 20.69 -5.47 -21.83
N LYS A 228 20.33 -6.76 -21.77
CA LYS A 228 19.13 -7.19 -21.02
C LYS A 228 19.18 -6.74 -19.57
N GLY A 229 20.34 -6.87 -18.93
CA GLY A 229 20.51 -6.48 -17.55
C GLY A 229 20.38 -4.96 -17.36
N ILE A 230 21.06 -4.19 -18.19
CA ILE A 230 21.01 -2.72 -18.20
C ILE A 230 19.58 -2.22 -18.40
N GLU A 231 18.84 -2.77 -19.37
CA GLU A 231 17.48 -2.32 -19.66
C GLU A 231 16.48 -2.75 -18.58
N ALA A 232 16.71 -3.89 -17.91
CA ALA A 232 15.92 -4.27 -16.72
C ALA A 232 16.14 -3.30 -15.55
N LEU A 233 17.38 -2.88 -15.32
CA LEU A 233 17.76 -1.90 -14.31
C LEU A 233 17.18 -0.51 -14.63
N LYS A 234 17.34 -0.01 -15.85
CA LYS A 234 16.77 1.29 -16.30
C LYS A 234 15.25 1.31 -16.14
N LYS A 235 14.57 0.20 -16.46
CA LYS A 235 13.13 0.07 -16.26
C LYS A 235 12.76 0.20 -14.78
N ALA A 236 13.51 -0.40 -13.86
CA ALA A 236 13.24 -0.27 -12.43
C ALA A 236 13.58 1.13 -11.90
N LYS A 237 14.70 1.73 -12.35
CA LYS A 237 15.05 3.12 -12.05
C LYS A 237 13.92 4.07 -12.44
N ALA A 238 13.41 3.96 -13.67
CA ALA A 238 12.31 4.78 -14.15
C ALA A 238 11.03 4.61 -13.30
N ARG A 239 10.74 3.40 -12.83
CA ARG A 239 9.60 3.16 -11.92
C ARG A 239 9.81 3.85 -10.56
N ILE A 240 11.03 3.82 -10.03
CA ILE A 240 11.36 4.47 -8.75
C ILE A 240 11.32 6.00 -8.90
N GLU A 241 11.90 6.55 -9.96
CA GLU A 241 11.88 7.98 -10.28
C GLU A 241 10.46 8.55 -10.34
N GLY A 242 9.54 7.82 -10.98
CA GLY A 242 8.14 8.21 -11.09
C GLY A 242 7.29 7.90 -9.85
N SER A 243 7.84 7.22 -8.85
CA SER A 243 7.09 6.85 -7.65
C SER A 243 7.01 8.00 -6.65
N GLU A 244 5.80 8.33 -6.23
CA GLU A 244 5.52 9.26 -5.13
C GLU A 244 5.35 8.54 -3.79
N THR A 245 5.27 7.20 -3.76
CA THR A 245 4.99 6.43 -2.55
C THR A 245 6.23 6.04 -1.76
N MET A 246 7.43 6.36 -2.27
CA MET A 246 8.69 6.10 -1.60
C MET A 246 9.31 7.43 -1.17
N ASP A 247 9.87 7.48 0.03
CA ASP A 247 10.49 8.70 0.54
C ASP A 247 11.71 9.10 -0.31
N ALA A 248 12.08 10.38 -0.24
CA ALA A 248 13.14 10.94 -1.07
C ALA A 248 14.49 10.24 -0.86
N ALA A 249 14.90 10.03 0.39
CA ALA A 249 16.17 9.40 0.72
C ALA A 249 16.21 7.93 0.25
N GLY A 250 15.15 7.18 0.48
CA GLY A 250 15.01 5.81 0.00
C GLY A 250 15.05 5.71 -1.52
N ALA A 251 14.42 6.64 -2.23
CA ALA A 251 14.45 6.71 -3.69
C ALA A 251 15.82 7.07 -4.25
N GLU A 252 16.50 8.05 -3.68
CA GLU A 252 17.86 8.44 -4.08
C GLU A 252 18.84 7.28 -3.88
N ALA A 253 18.81 6.63 -2.71
CA ALA A 253 19.66 5.47 -2.43
C ALA A 253 19.42 4.31 -3.42
N ALA A 254 18.15 4.06 -3.78
CA ALA A 254 17.81 3.03 -4.74
C ALA A 254 18.27 3.37 -6.17
N ILE A 255 18.10 4.62 -6.59
CA ILE A 255 18.56 5.08 -7.91
C ILE A 255 20.08 4.98 -8.00
N ALA A 256 20.81 5.44 -6.97
CA ALA A 256 22.27 5.36 -6.93
C ALA A 256 22.77 3.91 -7.00
N GLY A 257 22.14 2.98 -6.26
CA GLY A 257 22.46 1.56 -6.33
C GLY A 257 22.23 0.95 -7.71
N ILE A 258 21.15 1.34 -8.38
CA ILE A 258 20.85 0.91 -9.75
C ILE A 258 21.86 1.49 -10.76
N ASP A 259 22.23 2.77 -10.63
CA ASP A 259 23.20 3.40 -11.52
C ASP A 259 24.59 2.77 -11.42
N ALA A 260 25.03 2.45 -10.20
CA ALA A 260 26.27 1.71 -9.99
C ALA A 260 26.24 0.32 -10.66
N ALA A 261 25.11 -0.38 -10.57
CA ALA A 261 24.92 -1.67 -11.22
C ALA A 261 24.90 -1.57 -12.76
N ILE A 262 24.29 -0.52 -13.31
CA ILE A 262 24.31 -0.23 -14.76
C ILE A 262 25.76 0.01 -15.20
N ALA A 263 26.51 0.86 -14.50
CA ALA A 263 27.90 1.16 -14.83
C ALA A 263 28.79 -0.09 -14.82
N SER A 264 28.59 -1.01 -13.86
CA SER A 264 29.31 -2.29 -13.82
C SER A 264 29.01 -3.17 -15.05
N LEU A 265 27.75 -3.26 -15.46
CA LEU A 265 27.36 -4.02 -16.66
C LEU A 265 27.84 -3.36 -17.96
N GLU A 266 27.85 -2.03 -18.05
CA GLU A 266 28.37 -1.29 -19.20
C GLU A 266 29.89 -1.51 -19.36
N SER A 267 30.64 -1.51 -18.25
CA SER A 267 32.06 -1.83 -18.25
C SER A 267 32.32 -3.27 -18.75
N ALA A 268 31.60 -4.25 -18.20
CA ALA A 268 31.72 -5.64 -18.63
C ALA A 268 31.29 -5.86 -20.10
N LYS A 269 30.28 -5.11 -20.56
CA LYS A 269 29.85 -5.09 -21.97
C LYS A 269 30.97 -4.57 -22.87
N SER A 270 31.62 -3.47 -22.50
CA SER A 270 32.72 -2.90 -23.28
C SER A 270 33.90 -3.87 -23.41
N GLN A 271 34.22 -4.63 -22.37
CA GLN A 271 35.22 -5.70 -22.43
C GLN A 271 34.84 -6.78 -23.45
N ALA A 272 33.55 -7.17 -23.50
CA ALA A 272 33.06 -8.15 -24.47
C ALA A 272 33.09 -7.59 -25.91
N GLU A 273 32.79 -6.31 -26.12
CA GLU A 273 32.86 -5.63 -27.42
C GLU A 273 34.29 -5.51 -27.94
N SER A 274 35.28 -5.34 -27.06
CA SER A 274 36.70 -5.26 -27.42
C SER A 274 37.39 -6.62 -27.50
N ALA A 275 36.70 -7.73 -27.18
CA ALA A 275 37.30 -9.05 -27.25
C ALA A 275 37.60 -9.46 -28.71
N GLU A 276 38.84 -9.88 -28.96
CA GLU A 276 39.33 -10.37 -30.24
C GLU A 276 39.57 -11.90 -30.23
N THR A 277 39.66 -12.48 -29.04
CA THR A 277 39.93 -13.91 -28.85
C THR A 277 38.88 -14.58 -27.99
N ALA A 278 38.72 -15.90 -28.17
CA ALA A 278 37.79 -16.70 -27.36
C ALA A 278 38.10 -16.64 -25.85
N ALA A 279 39.37 -16.49 -25.47
CA ALA A 279 39.79 -16.35 -24.07
C ALA A 279 39.30 -15.02 -23.47
N GLN A 280 39.56 -13.90 -24.16
CA GLN A 280 39.06 -12.57 -23.75
C GLN A 280 37.54 -12.53 -23.67
N LEU A 281 36.85 -13.14 -24.65
CA LEU A 281 35.39 -13.19 -24.64
C LEU A 281 34.85 -14.03 -23.47
N LYS A 282 35.52 -15.12 -23.10
CA LYS A 282 35.16 -15.94 -21.94
C LYS A 282 35.34 -15.19 -20.63
N GLU A 283 36.41 -14.41 -20.50
CA GLU A 283 36.64 -13.55 -19.35
C GLU A 283 35.56 -12.47 -19.23
N ALA A 284 35.27 -11.76 -20.32
CA ALA A 284 34.22 -10.76 -20.37
C ALA A 284 32.83 -11.36 -20.07
N ALA A 285 32.54 -12.57 -20.56
CA ALA A 285 31.32 -13.29 -20.22
C ALA A 285 31.23 -13.61 -18.71
N GLY A 286 32.37 -13.94 -18.08
CA GLY A 286 32.49 -14.10 -16.64
C GLY A 286 32.20 -12.81 -15.89
N ALA A 287 32.76 -11.69 -16.35
CA ALA A 287 32.50 -10.36 -15.79
C ALA A 287 31.02 -9.97 -15.90
N VAL A 288 30.40 -10.12 -17.08
CA VAL A 288 28.97 -9.85 -17.29
C VAL A 288 28.11 -10.70 -16.35
N LYS A 289 28.43 -11.99 -16.22
CA LYS A 289 27.69 -12.91 -15.32
C LYS A 289 27.79 -12.44 -13.86
N SER A 290 28.99 -12.11 -13.39
CA SER A 290 29.22 -11.66 -12.01
C SER A 290 28.57 -10.31 -11.72
N SER A 291 28.71 -9.33 -12.62
CA SER A 291 28.04 -8.04 -12.51
C SER A 291 26.53 -8.17 -12.51
N TRP A 292 25.96 -9.00 -13.40
CA TRP A 292 24.52 -9.26 -13.42
C TRP A 292 24.04 -9.87 -12.12
N ARG A 293 24.79 -10.83 -11.57
CA ARG A 293 24.46 -11.51 -10.31
C ARG A 293 24.30 -10.51 -9.16
N ILE A 294 25.24 -9.57 -9.03
CA ILE A 294 25.19 -8.51 -8.00
C ILE A 294 24.04 -7.54 -8.29
N ALA A 295 23.88 -7.14 -9.55
CA ALA A 295 22.84 -6.22 -10.00
C ALA A 295 21.42 -6.77 -9.78
N GLU A 296 21.22 -8.07 -10.00
CA GLU A 296 19.93 -8.73 -9.86
C GLU A 296 19.43 -8.70 -8.41
N ASP A 297 20.33 -8.90 -7.45
CA ASP A 297 20.04 -8.85 -6.02
C ASP A 297 19.65 -7.43 -5.57
N ILE A 298 20.41 -6.42 -6.02
CA ILE A 298 20.09 -4.98 -5.84
C ILE A 298 18.70 -4.69 -6.40
N LEU A 299 18.47 -5.08 -7.64
CA LEU A 299 17.23 -4.82 -8.36
C LEU A 299 16.02 -5.40 -7.63
N LYS A 300 16.10 -6.66 -7.22
CA LYS A 300 15.01 -7.34 -6.50
C LYS A 300 14.71 -6.68 -5.16
N LEU A 301 15.74 -6.34 -4.38
CA LEU A 301 15.57 -5.68 -3.09
C LEU A 301 14.90 -4.31 -3.24
N HIS A 302 15.34 -3.49 -4.19
CA HIS A 302 14.74 -2.17 -4.41
C HIS A 302 13.32 -2.25 -4.99
N ILE A 303 13.02 -3.23 -5.84
CA ILE A 303 11.65 -3.48 -6.30
C ILE A 303 10.76 -3.88 -5.12
N ALA A 304 11.23 -4.76 -4.23
CA ALA A 304 10.49 -5.17 -3.04
C ALA A 304 10.24 -3.98 -2.11
N LYS A 305 11.25 -3.15 -1.85
CA LYS A 305 11.11 -1.89 -1.09
C LYS A 305 10.09 -0.95 -1.69
N ALA A 306 10.17 -0.70 -3.00
CA ALA A 306 9.22 0.18 -3.69
C ALA A 306 7.78 -0.38 -3.64
N ALA A 307 7.62 -1.70 -3.77
CA ALA A 307 6.32 -2.36 -3.66
C ALA A 307 5.75 -2.30 -2.23
N HIS A 308 6.60 -2.51 -1.21
CA HIS A 308 6.22 -2.37 0.19
C HIS A 308 5.79 -0.94 0.51
N ALA A 309 6.56 0.06 0.09
CA ALA A 309 6.21 1.46 0.25
C ALA A 309 4.86 1.79 -0.41
N GLY A 310 4.65 1.35 -1.65
CA GLY A 310 3.37 1.52 -2.35
C GLY A 310 2.18 0.89 -1.61
N THR A 311 2.33 -0.36 -1.14
CA THR A 311 1.31 -1.04 -0.32
C THR A 311 1.05 -0.28 0.98
N GLY A 312 2.10 0.21 1.64
CA GLY A 312 1.99 1.03 2.85
C GLY A 312 1.14 2.29 2.63
N PHE A 313 1.31 2.99 1.52
CA PHE A 313 0.46 4.14 1.17
C PHE A 313 -0.99 3.75 0.93
N THR A 314 -1.25 2.63 0.26
CA THR A 314 -2.62 2.11 0.11
C THR A 314 -3.27 1.85 1.47
N ILE A 315 -2.53 1.25 2.41
CA ILE A 315 -3.03 0.98 3.76
C ILE A 315 -3.28 2.28 4.52
N LYS A 316 -2.38 3.27 4.45
CA LYS A 316 -2.58 4.60 5.06
C LYS A 316 -3.86 5.27 4.54
N ARG A 317 -4.12 5.19 3.23
CA ARG A 317 -5.35 5.70 2.63
C ARG A 317 -6.60 4.99 3.17
N LEU A 318 -6.55 3.67 3.30
CA LEU A 318 -7.67 2.91 3.87
C LEU A 318 -7.90 3.26 5.35
N SER A 319 -6.85 3.45 6.14
CA SER A 319 -6.98 3.90 7.54
C SER A 319 -7.57 5.32 7.62
N HIS A 320 -7.21 6.20 6.69
CA HIS A 320 -7.84 7.51 6.60
C HIS A 320 -9.32 7.41 6.20
N ALA A 321 -9.64 6.54 5.24
CA ALA A 321 -11.02 6.28 4.84
C ALA A 321 -11.87 5.72 5.99
N GLU A 322 -11.28 4.88 6.85
CA GLU A 322 -11.92 4.41 8.09
C GLU A 322 -12.29 5.56 9.02
N ASN A 323 -11.37 6.49 9.24
CA ASN A 323 -11.62 7.67 10.05
C ASN A 323 -12.73 8.55 9.45
N ARG A 324 -12.78 8.68 8.13
CA ARG A 324 -13.84 9.45 7.44
C ARG A 324 -15.19 8.79 7.54
N LEU A 325 -15.24 7.48 7.29
CA LEU A 325 -16.44 6.69 7.43
C LEU A 325 -17.03 6.83 8.83
N GLU A 326 -16.20 6.75 9.86
CA GLU A 326 -16.65 6.86 11.25
C GLU A 326 -17.20 8.24 11.59
N ARG A 327 -16.68 9.32 10.99
CA ARG A 327 -17.28 10.66 11.10
C ARG A 327 -18.64 10.73 10.46
N ILE A 328 -18.79 10.16 9.26
CA ILE A 328 -20.07 10.12 8.54
C ILE A 328 -21.11 9.37 9.37
N LEU A 329 -20.75 8.23 9.95
CA LEU A 329 -21.65 7.45 10.80
C LEU A 329 -21.97 8.16 12.12
N ALA A 330 -21.01 8.84 12.74
CA ALA A 330 -21.26 9.63 13.95
C ALA A 330 -22.13 10.87 13.68
N TYR A 331 -21.98 11.49 12.51
CA TYR A 331 -22.90 12.54 12.06
C TYR A 331 -24.32 11.98 11.93
N ALA A 332 -24.48 10.84 11.25
CA ALA A 332 -25.77 10.18 11.09
C ALA A 332 -26.43 9.83 12.43
N ASP A 333 -25.69 9.20 13.34
CA ASP A 333 -26.18 8.84 14.69
C ASP A 333 -26.65 10.08 15.46
N GLY A 334 -25.93 11.19 15.33
CA GLY A 334 -26.30 12.49 15.93
C GLY A 334 -27.54 13.13 15.30
N GLN A 335 -27.89 12.81 14.06
CA GLN A 335 -29.15 13.19 13.42
C GLN A 335 -30.30 12.23 13.74
N GLY A 336 -30.04 11.19 14.57
CA GLY A 336 -31.03 10.16 14.88
C GLY A 336 -31.24 9.14 13.76
N ILE A 337 -30.35 9.12 12.77
CA ILE A 337 -30.36 8.15 11.69
C ILE A 337 -29.76 6.82 12.21
N ASP A 338 -30.49 5.72 12.06
CA ASP A 338 -30.04 4.40 12.54
C ASP A 338 -28.94 3.79 11.66
N THR A 339 -27.68 3.86 12.09
CA THR A 339 -26.54 3.24 11.38
C THR A 339 -26.24 1.81 11.80
N SER A 340 -27.02 1.19 12.69
CA SER A 340 -26.69 -0.10 13.30
C SER A 340 -26.53 -1.26 12.30
N GLY A 341 -27.17 -1.16 11.13
CA GLY A 341 -27.03 -2.11 10.03
C GLY A 341 -25.66 -2.10 9.34
N LEU A 342 -24.83 -1.08 9.59
CA LEU A 342 -23.50 -0.92 8.99
C LEU A 342 -22.37 -1.43 9.90
N ASP A 343 -22.60 -1.59 11.20
CA ASP A 343 -21.56 -1.94 12.19
C ASP A 343 -20.79 -3.23 11.81
N ALA A 344 -21.50 -4.23 11.27
CA ALA A 344 -20.88 -5.47 10.82
C ALA A 344 -19.91 -5.24 9.65
N LYS A 345 -20.33 -4.48 8.63
CA LYS A 345 -19.49 -4.15 7.48
C LYS A 345 -18.31 -3.26 7.85
N VAL A 346 -18.52 -2.31 8.77
CA VAL A 346 -17.44 -1.47 9.32
C VAL A 346 -16.39 -2.35 10.00
N SER A 347 -16.83 -3.34 10.79
CA SER A 347 -15.93 -4.30 11.43
C SER A 347 -15.18 -5.16 10.41
N GLU A 348 -15.84 -5.62 9.36
CA GLU A 348 -15.21 -6.41 8.28
C GLU A 348 -14.19 -5.57 7.51
N PHE A 349 -14.53 -4.33 7.18
CA PHE A 349 -13.64 -3.37 6.55
C PHE A 349 -12.38 -3.16 7.40
N SER A 350 -12.56 -2.85 8.68
CA SER A 350 -11.45 -2.65 9.60
C SER A 350 -10.56 -3.89 9.74
N ALA A 351 -11.16 -5.08 9.82
CA ALA A 351 -10.40 -6.33 9.87
C ALA A 351 -9.57 -6.57 8.60
N ALA A 352 -10.09 -6.23 7.42
CA ALA A 352 -9.35 -6.32 6.16
C ALA A 352 -8.18 -5.32 6.11
N VAL A 353 -8.36 -4.10 6.65
CA VAL A 353 -7.28 -3.11 6.78
C VAL A 353 -6.18 -3.59 7.72
N GLU A 354 -6.53 -4.13 8.89
CA GLU A 354 -5.52 -4.67 9.83
C GLU A 354 -4.80 -5.90 9.27
N LYS A 355 -5.51 -6.79 8.56
CA LYS A 355 -4.88 -7.91 7.85
C LYS A 355 -3.88 -7.41 6.80
N ALA A 356 -4.23 -6.37 6.05
CA ALA A 356 -3.31 -5.76 5.09
C ALA A 356 -2.08 -5.16 5.79
N ARG A 357 -2.27 -4.48 6.92
CA ARG A 357 -1.21 -3.90 7.74
C ARG A 357 -0.26 -4.97 8.29
N ALA A 358 -0.78 -6.01 8.92
CA ALA A 358 0.02 -7.11 9.47
C ALA A 358 0.90 -7.76 8.39
N LYS A 359 0.33 -8.04 7.22
CA LYS A 359 1.09 -8.62 6.09
C LYS A 359 2.12 -7.67 5.51
N ALA A 360 1.83 -6.38 5.44
CA ALA A 360 2.82 -5.38 5.03
C ALA A 360 3.97 -5.30 6.04
N GLU A 361 3.70 -5.37 7.34
CA GLU A 361 4.71 -5.36 8.40
C GLU A 361 5.62 -6.60 8.34
N GLU A 362 5.03 -7.81 8.20
CA GLU A 362 5.78 -9.06 7.98
C GLU A 362 6.70 -8.94 6.76
N SER A 363 6.19 -8.39 5.64
CA SER A 363 7.00 -8.12 4.46
C SER A 363 8.14 -7.15 4.74
N GLY A 364 7.89 -6.10 5.53
CA GLY A 364 8.91 -5.10 5.88
C GLY A 364 10.07 -5.74 6.65
N LYS A 365 9.76 -6.64 7.59
CA LYS A 365 10.76 -7.43 8.34
C LYS A 365 11.61 -8.28 7.39
N LYS A 366 10.98 -8.99 6.44
CA LYS A 366 11.71 -9.78 5.43
C LYS A 366 12.59 -8.94 4.50
N ILE A 367 12.16 -7.74 4.14
CA ILE A 367 12.97 -6.80 3.35
C ILE A 367 14.16 -6.28 4.15
N ALA A 368 13.99 -6.03 5.46
CA ALA A 368 15.08 -5.63 6.35
C ALA A 368 16.10 -6.77 6.51
N GLU A 369 15.65 -7.99 6.81
CA GLU A 369 16.49 -9.19 6.86
C GLU A 369 17.28 -9.38 5.55
N ALA A 370 16.62 -9.20 4.40
CA ALA A 370 17.25 -9.29 3.08
C ALA A 370 18.32 -8.21 2.86
N ARG A 371 18.08 -6.98 3.31
CA ARG A 371 19.06 -5.89 3.26
C ARG A 371 20.28 -6.24 4.10
N ASP A 372 20.06 -6.63 5.34
CA ASP A 372 21.14 -6.85 6.32
C ASP A 372 22.01 -8.05 5.89
N ALA A 373 21.39 -9.13 5.38
CA ALA A 373 22.11 -10.25 4.78
C ALA A 373 22.94 -9.83 3.55
N ARG A 374 22.42 -8.92 2.73
CA ARG A 374 23.16 -8.40 1.56
C ARG A 374 24.33 -7.51 1.96
N GLU A 375 24.16 -6.68 3.00
CA GLU A 375 25.21 -5.81 3.50
C GLU A 375 26.38 -6.61 4.08
N ALA A 376 26.08 -7.65 4.88
CA ALA A 376 27.08 -8.55 5.44
C ALA A 376 27.89 -9.30 4.36
N THR A 377 27.26 -9.63 3.22
CA THR A 377 27.92 -10.38 2.13
C THR A 377 28.73 -9.50 1.16
N LEU A 378 28.50 -8.18 1.13
CA LEU A 378 29.30 -7.24 0.34
C LEU A 378 30.71 -7.03 0.91
N THR A 379 30.90 -7.23 2.21
CA THR A 379 32.19 -7.09 2.90
C THR A 379 33.21 -8.17 2.54
N ASP A 380 32.76 -9.38 2.16
CA ASP A 380 33.63 -10.52 1.87
C ASP A 380 33.94 -10.70 0.35
N GLY A 381 33.37 -9.85 -0.50
CA GLY A 381 33.69 -9.79 -1.94
C GLY A 381 33.25 -10.99 -2.79
N ASN A 382 32.71 -12.07 -2.18
CA ASN A 382 32.31 -13.27 -2.91
C ASN A 382 31.05 -13.92 -2.34
N VAL A 383 29.88 -13.52 -2.87
CA VAL A 383 28.58 -14.10 -2.44
C VAL A 383 28.45 -15.55 -2.94
N THR A 384 28.29 -16.48 -2.00
CA THR A 384 28.05 -17.91 -2.23
C THR A 384 26.66 -18.15 -2.86
N ASP A 385 26.42 -19.35 -3.38
CA ASP A 385 25.10 -19.68 -3.96
C ASP A 385 24.06 -19.93 -2.86
N GLU A 386 24.50 -20.37 -1.68
CA GLU A 386 23.69 -20.52 -0.46
C GLU A 386 23.19 -19.16 0.05
N GLU A 387 24.06 -18.15 0.15
CA GLU A 387 23.68 -16.80 0.57
C GLU A 387 22.68 -16.16 -0.41
N LYS A 388 22.84 -16.41 -1.72
CA LYS A 388 21.87 -15.95 -2.72
C LYS A 388 20.54 -16.66 -2.62
N ALA A 389 20.55 -17.97 -2.38
CA ALA A 389 19.33 -18.72 -2.17
C ALA A 389 18.57 -18.19 -0.94
N ALA A 390 19.29 -17.85 0.14
CA ALA A 390 18.72 -17.22 1.32
C ALA A 390 18.14 -15.82 1.02
N LEU A 391 18.89 -14.96 0.34
CA LEU A 391 18.40 -13.62 -0.05
C LEU A 391 17.17 -13.71 -0.95
N LYS A 392 17.21 -14.58 -1.97
CA LYS A 392 16.09 -14.83 -2.87
C LYS A 392 14.86 -15.30 -2.08
N LYS A 393 15.03 -16.22 -1.13
CA LYS A 393 13.95 -16.71 -0.29
C LYS A 393 13.30 -15.58 0.52
N LEU A 394 14.08 -14.73 1.19
CA LEU A 394 13.56 -13.58 1.94
C LEU A 394 12.76 -12.62 1.04
N ILE A 395 13.27 -12.34 -0.17
CA ILE A 395 12.59 -11.48 -1.13
C ILE A 395 11.30 -12.13 -1.65
N ASP A 396 11.31 -13.43 -1.95
CA ASP A 396 10.14 -14.16 -2.43
C ASP A 396 9.06 -14.24 -1.33
N GLU A 397 9.44 -14.48 -0.07
CA GLU A 397 8.56 -14.43 1.12
C GLU A 397 7.95 -13.04 1.29
N SER A 398 8.77 -11.98 1.24
CA SER A 398 8.27 -10.60 1.31
C SER A 398 7.27 -10.30 0.18
N SER A 399 7.55 -10.78 -1.03
CA SER A 399 6.68 -10.58 -2.18
C SER A 399 5.35 -11.34 -2.05
N ALA A 400 5.34 -12.52 -1.44
CA ALA A 400 4.13 -13.27 -1.13
C ALA A 400 3.27 -12.50 -0.10
N MET A 401 3.89 -12.02 0.97
CA MET A 401 3.23 -11.20 1.99
C MET A 401 2.65 -9.91 1.40
N LEU A 402 3.36 -9.22 0.50
CA LEU A 402 2.81 -8.04 -0.18
C LEU A 402 1.64 -8.37 -1.10
N LYS A 403 1.59 -9.56 -1.70
CA LYS A 403 0.41 -9.98 -2.48
C LYS A 403 -0.80 -10.18 -1.57
N GLU A 404 -0.60 -10.81 -0.41
CA GLU A 404 -1.66 -10.99 0.59
C GLU A 404 -2.12 -9.64 1.14
N ALA A 405 -1.21 -8.72 1.45
CA ALA A 405 -1.53 -7.37 1.89
C ALA A 405 -2.35 -6.61 0.84
N ASN A 406 -1.96 -6.68 -0.43
CA ASN A 406 -2.71 -6.06 -1.52
C ASN A 406 -4.08 -6.73 -1.76
N ALA A 407 -4.20 -8.03 -1.55
CA ALA A 407 -5.49 -8.73 -1.64
C ALA A 407 -6.45 -8.25 -0.53
N ALA A 408 -5.96 -8.17 0.71
CA ALA A 408 -6.73 -7.65 1.84
C ALA A 408 -7.09 -6.16 1.66
N ALA A 409 -6.19 -5.35 1.09
CA ALA A 409 -6.49 -3.95 0.77
C ALA A 409 -7.59 -3.81 -0.30
N LYS A 410 -7.62 -4.69 -1.30
CA LYS A 410 -8.70 -4.74 -2.29
C LYS A 410 -10.02 -5.19 -1.70
N GLU A 411 -9.99 -6.17 -0.80
CA GLU A 411 -11.15 -6.62 -0.03
C GLU A 411 -11.72 -5.47 0.80
N ALA A 412 -10.87 -4.75 1.54
CA ALA A 412 -11.26 -3.55 2.28
C ALA A 412 -11.93 -2.50 1.36
N HIS A 413 -11.33 -2.20 0.21
CA HIS A 413 -11.93 -1.27 -0.74
C HIS A 413 -13.30 -1.73 -1.26
N ALA A 414 -13.47 -3.03 -1.53
CA ALA A 414 -14.76 -3.57 -1.96
C ALA A 414 -15.83 -3.42 -0.88
N ILE A 415 -15.50 -3.73 0.37
CA ILE A 415 -16.42 -3.55 1.51
C ILE A 415 -16.77 -2.07 1.67
N LEU A 416 -15.80 -1.17 1.54
CA LEU A 416 -16.03 0.27 1.63
C LEU A 416 -16.97 0.78 0.53
N ALA A 417 -16.82 0.31 -0.70
CA ALA A 417 -17.72 0.65 -1.80
C ALA A 417 -19.16 0.22 -1.49
N GLU A 418 -19.34 -0.96 -0.90
CA GLU A 418 -20.65 -1.43 -0.47
C GLU A 418 -21.22 -0.58 0.68
N ILE A 419 -20.40 -0.21 1.67
CA ILE A 419 -20.83 0.68 2.75
C ILE A 419 -21.27 2.03 2.18
N ALA A 420 -20.47 2.63 1.30
CA ALA A 420 -20.80 3.91 0.66
C ALA A 420 -22.12 3.82 -0.10
N LYS A 421 -22.34 2.71 -0.83
CA LYS A 421 -23.60 2.45 -1.54
C LYS A 421 -24.79 2.34 -0.57
N THR A 422 -24.66 1.56 0.50
CA THR A 422 -25.71 1.46 1.53
C THR A 422 -25.98 2.82 2.17
N ILE A 423 -24.95 3.63 2.42
CA ILE A 423 -25.11 5.01 2.89
C ILE A 423 -25.98 5.82 1.93
N MET A 424 -25.64 5.84 0.63
CA MET A 424 -26.39 6.59 -0.39
C MET A 424 -27.83 6.11 -0.59
N GLU A 425 -28.08 4.80 -0.50
CA GLU A 425 -29.39 4.20 -0.78
C GLU A 425 -30.34 4.27 0.42
N SER A 426 -29.85 3.93 1.61
CA SER A 426 -30.65 3.82 2.83
C SER A 426 -30.76 5.14 3.58
N TYR A 427 -29.80 6.06 3.41
CA TYR A 427 -29.69 7.27 4.20
C TYR A 427 -29.60 8.49 3.28
N LYS A 428 -30.69 8.81 2.60
CA LYS A 428 -30.79 9.88 1.58
C LYS A 428 -30.34 11.27 2.06
N GLU A 429 -30.33 11.50 3.37
CA GLU A 429 -29.83 12.71 4.00
C GLU A 429 -28.29 12.79 3.96
N ILE A 430 -27.60 11.65 3.91
CA ILE A 430 -26.14 11.55 3.83
C ILE A 430 -25.71 11.44 2.36
N LYS A 431 -25.36 12.58 1.77
CA LYS A 431 -24.87 12.65 0.39
C LYS A 431 -23.36 12.57 0.34
N VAL A 432 -22.83 11.33 0.39
CA VAL A 432 -21.40 11.05 0.25
C VAL A 432 -21.16 10.03 -0.85
N THR A 433 -20.14 10.25 -1.66
CA THR A 433 -19.66 9.30 -2.66
C THR A 433 -18.52 8.46 -2.12
N GLU A 434 -18.26 7.30 -2.73
CA GLU A 434 -17.09 6.48 -2.39
C GLU A 434 -15.78 7.28 -2.49
N SER A 435 -15.62 8.10 -3.55
CA SER A 435 -14.44 8.96 -3.75
C SER A 435 -14.25 9.95 -2.61
N GLN A 436 -15.34 10.58 -2.15
CA GLN A 436 -15.33 11.46 -0.98
C GLN A 436 -15.00 10.73 0.33
N ILE A 437 -15.05 9.40 0.38
CA ILE A 437 -14.60 8.65 1.55
C ILE A 437 -13.11 8.29 1.40
N VAL A 438 -12.66 7.85 0.22
CA VAL A 438 -11.29 7.33 0.02
C VAL A 438 -10.22 8.36 -0.34
N ASN A 439 -10.59 9.51 -0.90
CA ASN A 439 -9.63 10.50 -1.39
C ASN A 439 -9.55 11.70 -0.45
N ALA A 440 -8.40 11.89 0.18
CA ALA A 440 -8.17 13.00 1.11
C ALA A 440 -8.31 14.41 0.47
N GLU A 441 -8.28 14.50 -0.86
CA GLU A 441 -8.46 15.74 -1.63
C GLU A 441 -9.94 16.10 -1.84
N ASP A 442 -10.84 15.11 -1.85
CA ASP A 442 -12.26 15.33 -2.08
C ASP A 442 -12.90 15.81 -0.77
N GLU A 443 -13.46 17.01 -0.72
CA GLU A 443 -14.06 17.53 0.50
C GLU A 443 -15.32 16.74 0.91
N LEU A 444 -15.44 16.46 2.21
CA LEU A 444 -16.71 16.00 2.79
C LEU A 444 -17.68 17.19 2.88
N PRO A 445 -19.00 16.95 2.88
CA PRO A 445 -19.97 17.99 3.20
C PRO A 445 -19.59 18.74 4.49
N GLU A 446 -19.71 20.07 4.45
CA GLU A 446 -19.28 20.99 5.53
C GLU A 446 -19.83 20.56 6.91
N GLU A 447 -21.06 20.05 6.93
CA GLU A 447 -21.77 19.58 8.12
C GLU A 447 -21.12 18.36 8.81
N ILE A 448 -20.40 17.52 8.05
CA ILE A 448 -19.68 16.34 8.55
C ILE A 448 -18.26 16.75 8.98
N GLY A 449 -17.73 17.79 8.34
CA GLY A 449 -16.37 18.28 8.48
C GLY A 449 -15.31 17.25 8.04
N GLU A 450 -14.07 17.69 7.91
CA GLU A 450 -12.98 16.83 7.47
C GLU A 450 -12.17 16.28 8.64
N PRO A 451 -11.73 15.00 8.57
CA PRO A 451 -10.80 14.46 9.55
C PRO A 451 -9.49 15.25 9.55
N GLU A 452 -8.89 15.37 10.72
CA GLU A 452 -7.47 15.71 10.78
C GLU A 452 -6.66 14.68 9.97
N ALA A 453 -5.76 15.19 9.15
CA ALA A 453 -4.80 14.37 8.46
C ALA A 453 -3.74 13.93 9.48
N VAL A 454 -3.90 12.73 10.02
CA VAL A 454 -3.00 12.16 11.03
C VAL A 454 -2.39 10.85 10.54
N GLU A 455 -1.12 10.68 10.84
CA GLU A 455 -0.38 9.43 10.68
C GLU A 455 -0.26 8.75 12.05
N ILE A 456 -0.48 7.44 12.06
CA ILE A 456 -0.44 6.61 13.27
C ILE A 456 0.67 5.59 13.08
N THR A 457 1.68 5.66 13.94
CA THR A 457 2.80 4.72 13.98
C THR A 457 2.86 4.06 15.34
N GLY A 458 3.10 2.74 15.37
CA GLY A 458 3.05 1.92 16.57
C GLY A 458 2.81 0.47 16.23
#